data_AF-A0A8R7VAC2-F1
#
_entry.id   AF-A0A8R7VAC2-F1
#
_cell.length_a   1.000
_cell.length_b   1.000
_cell.length_c   1.000
_cell.angle_alpha   90.00
_cell.angle_beta   90.00
_cell.angle_gamma   90.00
#
_symmetry.space_group_name_H-M   'P 1'
#
loop_
_entity.id
_entity.type
_entity.pdbx_description
1 polymer ?
#
loop_
_entity_poly.entity_id
_entity_poly.type
_entity_poly.pdbx_seq_one_letter_code
_entity_poly.pdbx_strand_id
1 'polypeptide(L)'
;MIVMDEIGRQVELSLEPASLAQRKATLGIGDSSAVSATRARALAEDAFFHPSIMSISHASVEHYYAIYTPFFAPVCLHVLLAAIKELKRYRVERAKHSAFQAS
;
A
#
# COMPACT_ATOMS: atom_id res chain seq x y z
N MET A 1 -4.67 7.57 -8.27
CA MET A 1 -3.30 7.41 -7.73
C MET A 1 -2.79 8.78 -7.32
N ILE A 2 -2.74 9.08 -6.03
CA ILE A 2 -2.20 10.35 -5.53
C ILE A 2 -0.73 10.08 -5.19
N VAL A 3 0.17 10.39 -6.12
CA VAL A 3 1.59 10.50 -5.78
C VAL A 3 1.71 11.72 -4.86
N MET A 4 2.29 11.54 -3.67
CA MET A 4 2.49 12.66 -2.76
C MET A 4 3.39 13.70 -3.44
N ASP A 5 3.00 14.98 -3.42
CA ASP A 5 3.76 16.06 -4.08
C ASP A 5 5.23 16.08 -3.64
N GLU A 6 5.49 15.69 -2.39
CA GLU A 6 6.85 15.59 -1.85
C GLU A 6 7.74 14.60 -2.63
N ILE A 7 7.18 13.49 -3.10
CA ILE A 7 7.94 12.48 -3.88
C ILE A 7 8.19 12.99 -5.29
N GLY A 8 7.20 13.66 -5.90
CA GLY A 8 7.39 14.34 -7.18
C GLY A 8 8.53 15.35 -7.10
N ARG A 9 8.58 16.13 -6.01
CA ARG A 9 9.66 17.08 -5.72
C ARG A 9 11.02 16.41 -5.54
N GLN A 10 11.10 15.29 -4.80
CA GLN A 10 12.35 14.54 -4.64
C GLN A 10 12.88 13.99 -5.97
N VAL A 11 12.00 13.49 -6.85
CA VAL A 11 12.37 13.05 -8.20
C VAL A 11 12.89 14.23 -9.02
N GLU A 12 12.22 15.37 -9.01
CA GLU A 12 12.65 16.58 -9.73
C GLU A 12 14.03 17.06 -9.25
N LEU A 13 14.26 17.04 -7.93
CA LEU A 13 15.56 17.36 -7.32
C LEU A 13 16.68 16.36 -7.70
N SER A 14 16.35 15.13 -8.07
CA SER A 14 17.34 14.14 -8.54
C SER A 14 17.82 14.39 -9.97
N LEU A 15 17.03 15.09 -10.79
CA LEU A 15 17.33 15.34 -12.21
C LEU A 15 18.47 16.34 -12.40
N GLU A 16 18.53 17.38 -11.56
CA GLU A 16 19.60 18.38 -11.61
C GLU A 16 21.00 17.74 -11.43
N PRO A 17 21.29 17.00 -10.35
CA PRO A 17 22.59 16.33 -10.18
C PRO A 17 22.84 15.24 -11.23
N ALA A 18 21.81 14.57 -11.75
CA ALA A 18 21.95 13.61 -12.85
C ALA A 18 22.43 14.28 -14.14
N SER A 19 21.83 15.42 -14.49
CA SER A 19 22.24 16.21 -15.66
C SER A 19 23.66 16.77 -15.51
N LEU A 20 24.06 17.17 -14.30
CA LEU A 20 25.41 17.61 -13.99
C LEU A 20 26.41 16.46 -14.08
N ALA A 21 26.06 15.27 -13.59
CA ALA A 21 26.88 14.07 -13.72
C ALA A 21 27.14 13.73 -15.19
N GLN A 22 26.09 13.77 -16.03
CA GLN A 22 26.20 13.53 -17.46
C GLN A 22 27.11 14.57 -18.14
N ARG A 23 26.88 15.86 -17.90
CA ARG A 23 27.72 16.92 -18.49
C ARG A 23 29.19 16.79 -18.10
N LYS A 24 29.47 16.50 -16.82
CA LYS A 24 30.83 16.31 -16.31
C LYS A 24 31.49 15.05 -16.88
N ALA A 25 30.73 13.98 -17.09
CA ALA A 25 31.23 12.77 -17.75
C ALA A 25 31.63 13.07 -19.20
N THR A 26 30.80 13.80 -19.95
CA THR A 26 31.09 14.20 -21.33
C THR A 26 32.32 15.12 -21.43
N LEU A 27 32.57 15.93 -20.39
CA LEU A 27 33.76 16.78 -20.28
C LEU A 27 35.02 16.02 -19.78
N GLY A 28 34.92 14.71 -19.54
CA GLY A 28 36.04 13.89 -19.06
C GLY A 28 36.39 14.06 -17.58
N ILE A 29 35.56 14.75 -16.80
CA ILE A 29 35.78 15.01 -15.37
C ILE A 29 35.14 13.90 -14.54
N GLY A 30 35.81 12.74 -14.49
CA GLY A 30 35.30 11.51 -13.87
C GLY A 30 34.95 11.63 -12.39
N ASP A 31 35.85 12.18 -11.57
CA ASP A 31 35.62 12.27 -10.11
C ASP A 31 34.43 13.17 -9.76
N SER A 32 34.31 14.30 -10.44
CA SER A 32 33.20 15.23 -10.23
C SER A 32 31.88 14.69 -10.79
N SER A 33 31.95 13.90 -11.86
CA SER A 33 30.79 13.17 -12.40
C SER A 33 30.31 12.10 -11.43
N ALA A 34 31.23 11.31 -10.86
CA ALA A 34 30.91 10.27 -9.88
C ALA A 34 30.20 10.84 -8.65
N VAL A 35 30.70 11.94 -8.08
CA VAL A 35 30.07 12.61 -6.93
C VAL A 35 28.64 13.08 -7.27
N SER A 36 28.45 13.70 -8.43
CA SER A 36 27.13 14.14 -8.89
C SER A 36 26.19 12.96 -9.16
N ALA A 37 26.70 11.85 -9.72
CA ALA A 37 25.94 10.62 -9.97
C ALA A 37 25.51 9.95 -8.65
N THR A 38 26.39 9.86 -7.65
CA THR A 38 26.05 9.32 -6.33
C THR A 38 24.95 10.15 -5.66
N ARG A 39 25.00 11.48 -5.79
CA ARG A 39 23.97 12.36 -5.23
C ARG A 39 22.63 12.20 -5.94
N ALA A 40 22.63 12.11 -7.27
CA ALA A 40 21.41 11.85 -8.04
C ALA A 40 20.80 10.49 -7.68
N ARG A 41 21.65 9.47 -7.56
CA ARG A 41 21.25 8.12 -7.16
C ARG A 41 20.63 8.11 -5.76
N ALA A 42 21.25 8.77 -4.77
CA ALA A 42 20.72 8.80 -3.41
C ALA A 42 19.32 9.44 -3.34
N LEU A 43 19.10 10.53 -4.08
CA LEU A 43 17.79 11.21 -4.14
C LEU A 43 16.74 10.36 -4.88
N ALA A 44 17.14 9.67 -5.95
CA ALA A 44 16.27 8.76 -6.68
C ALA A 44 15.92 7.51 -5.85
N GLU A 45 16.88 6.96 -5.10
CA GLU A 45 16.66 5.84 -4.18
C GLU A 45 15.71 6.23 -3.05
N ASP A 46 15.87 7.41 -2.45
CA ASP A 46 14.97 7.89 -1.38
C ASP A 46 13.51 8.03 -1.88
N ALA A 47 13.32 8.59 -3.08
CA ALA A 47 12.01 8.71 -3.70
C ALA A 47 11.42 7.34 -4.08
N PHE A 48 12.24 6.42 -4.61
CA PHE A 48 11.80 5.10 -5.07
C PHE A 48 11.42 4.17 -3.90
N PHE A 49 12.21 4.20 -2.82
CA PHE A 49 11.97 3.39 -1.63
C PHE A 49 11.08 4.07 -0.59
N HIS A 50 10.50 5.23 -0.93
CA HIS A 50 9.57 5.91 -0.04
C HIS A 50 8.39 4.98 0.31
N PRO A 51 7.98 4.84 1.59
CA PRO A 51 6.99 3.85 2.04
C PRO A 51 5.65 3.93 1.30
N SER A 52 5.23 5.12 0.88
CA SER A 52 4.02 5.29 0.08
C SER A 52 4.17 4.80 -1.37
N ILE A 53 5.36 4.85 -1.98
CA ILE A 53 5.63 4.28 -3.32
C ILE A 53 5.84 2.77 -3.22
N MET A 54 6.62 2.33 -2.22
CA MET A 54 6.88 0.90 -1.97
C MET A 54 5.60 0.14 -1.58
N SER A 55 4.73 0.70 -0.74
CA SER A 55 3.48 0.02 -0.35
C SER A 55 2.48 -0.07 -1.51
N ILE A 56 2.45 0.92 -2.40
CA ILE A 56 1.62 0.87 -3.62
C ILE A 56 2.11 -0.22 -4.58
N SER A 57 3.43 -0.40 -4.69
CA SER A 57 4.02 -1.36 -5.63
C SER A 57 4.06 -2.81 -5.11
N HIS A 58 4.14 -3.03 -3.79
CA HIS A 58 4.18 -4.38 -3.22
C HIS A 58 2.84 -4.90 -2.69
N ALA A 59 1.88 -4.04 -2.32
CA ALA A 59 0.71 -4.46 -1.54
C ALA A 59 -0.39 -3.39 -1.44
N SER A 60 -0.83 -2.79 -2.56
CA SER A 60 -1.91 -1.79 -2.48
C SER A 60 -3.23 -2.43 -2.01
N VAL A 61 -3.95 -1.76 -1.11
CA VAL A 61 -5.27 -2.20 -0.63
C VAL A 61 -6.23 -2.43 -1.81
N GLU A 62 -6.10 -1.61 -2.87
CA GLU A 62 -6.85 -1.74 -4.11
C GLU A 62 -6.55 -3.06 -4.84
N HIS A 63 -5.30 -3.52 -4.85
CA HIS A 63 -4.90 -4.79 -5.46
C HIS A 63 -5.42 -6.00 -4.66
N TYR A 64 -5.34 -5.95 -3.32
CA TYR A 64 -5.97 -6.95 -2.46
C TYR A 64 -7.48 -7.00 -2.69
N TYR A 65 -8.14 -5.84 -2.74
CA TYR A 65 -9.57 -5.80 -2.99
C TYR A 65 -9.92 -6.32 -4.38
N ALA A 66 -9.19 -5.93 -5.42
CA ALA A 66 -9.44 -6.37 -6.79
C ALA A 66 -9.24 -7.89 -6.98
N ILE A 67 -8.23 -8.49 -6.34
CA ILE A 67 -7.97 -9.92 -6.44
C ILE A 67 -8.92 -10.73 -5.55
N TYR A 68 -9.06 -10.38 -4.27
CA TYR A 68 -9.74 -11.25 -3.31
C TYR A 68 -11.26 -11.06 -3.27
N THR A 69 -11.77 -9.85 -3.53
CA THR A 69 -13.22 -9.58 -3.49
C THR A 69 -14.05 -10.49 -4.41
N PRO A 70 -13.71 -10.72 -5.70
CA PRO A 70 -14.53 -11.58 -6.55
C PRO A 70 -14.60 -13.04 -6.07
N PHE A 71 -13.53 -13.55 -5.43
CA PHE A 71 -13.50 -14.94 -4.94
C PHE A 71 -14.11 -15.08 -3.54
N PHE A 72 -13.86 -14.13 -2.64
CA PHE A 72 -14.23 -14.24 -1.23
C PHE A 72 -15.56 -13.58 -0.89
N ALA A 73 -15.95 -12.48 -1.55
CA ALA A 73 -17.19 -11.78 -1.20
C ALA A 73 -18.45 -12.66 -1.32
N PRO A 74 -18.62 -13.50 -2.37
CA PRO A 74 -19.76 -14.40 -2.45
C PRO A 74 -19.79 -15.44 -1.31
N VAL A 75 -18.64 -16.01 -0.95
CA VAL A 75 -18.52 -17.01 0.11
C VAL A 75 -18.74 -16.38 1.50
N CYS A 76 -18.15 -15.21 1.74
CA CYS A 76 -18.32 -14.45 2.98
C CYS A 76 -19.79 -14.12 3.24
N LEU A 77 -20.56 -13.78 2.20
CA LEU A 77 -22.00 -13.51 2.33
C LEU A 77 -22.75 -14.71 2.92
N HIS A 78 -22.50 -15.92 2.40
CA HIS A 78 -23.16 -17.13 2.90
C HIS A 78 -22.82 -17.42 4.37
N VAL A 79 -21.55 -17.25 4.74
CA VAL A 79 -21.09 -17.44 6.13
C VAL A 79 -21.74 -16.42 7.07
N LEU A 80 -21.81 -15.15 6.66
CA LEU A 80 -22.45 -14.10 7.44
C LEU A 80 -23.94 -14.35 7.64
N LEU A 81 -24.66 -14.76 6.58
CA LEU A 81 -26.08 -15.10 6.68
C LEU A 81 -26.33 -16.29 7.63
N ALA A 82 -25.48 -17.32 7.56
CA ALA A 82 -25.56 -18.45 8.47
C ALA A 82 -25.31 -18.03 9.93
N ALA A 83 -24.29 -17.20 10.17
CA ALA A 83 -23.97 -16.69 11.50
C ALA A 83 -25.12 -15.84 12.08
N ILE A 84 -25.72 -14.95 11.28
CA ILE A 84 -26.87 -14.14 11.71
C ILE A 84 -28.06 -15.02 12.09
N LYS A 85 -28.33 -16.07 11.30
CA LYS A 85 -29.45 -16.99 11.57
C LYS A 85 -29.24 -17.76 12.87
N GLU A 86 -28.02 -18.26 13.10
CA GLU A 86 -27.70 -18.99 14.31
C GLU A 86 -27.71 -18.07 15.55
N LEU A 87 -27.21 -16.83 15.44
CA LEU A 87 -27.31 -15.84 16.50
C LEU A 87 -28.77 -15.53 16.89
N LYS A 88 -29.67 -15.41 15.91
CA LYS A 88 -31.10 -15.21 16.18
C LYS A 88 -31.70 -16.41 16.90
N ARG A 89 -31.40 -17.64 16.44
CA ARG A 89 -31.87 -18.87 17.09
C ARG A 89 -31.38 -18.97 18.52
N TYR A 90 -30.10 -18.73 18.75
CA TYR A 90 -29.49 -18.75 20.07
C TYR A 90 -30.16 -17.77 21.03
N ARG A 91 -30.46 -16.54 20.58
CA ARG A 91 -31.16 -15.54 21.41
C ARG A 91 -32.57 -15.98 21.80
N VAL A 92 -33.31 -16.59 20.87
CA VAL A 92 -34.67 -17.09 21.12
C VAL A 92 -34.66 -18.26 22.10
N GLU A 93 -33.77 -19.24 21.90
CA GLU A 93 -33.65 -20.37 22.83
C GLU A 93 -33.19 -19.93 24.21
N ARG A 94 -32.25 -18.99 24.30
CA ARG A 94 -31.82 -18.42 25.58
C ARG A 94 -32.97 -17.71 26.31
N ALA A 95 -33.84 -17.00 25.58
CA ALA A 95 -35.02 -16.36 26.16
C ALA A 95 -36.03 -17.40 26.71
N LYS A 96 -36.22 -18.53 26.03
CA LYS A 96 -37.05 -19.64 26.52
C LYS A 96 -36.45 -20.28 27.78
N HIS A 97 -35.14 -20.52 27.79
CA HIS A 97 -34.45 -21.05 28.97
C HIS A 97 -34.55 -20.12 30.19
N SER A 98 -34.41 -18.80 30.00
CA SER A 98 -34.61 -17.84 31.09
C SER A 98 -36.06 -17.78 31.57
N ALA A 99 -37.04 -17.92 30.67
CA ALA A 99 -38.46 -17.94 31.04
C ALA A 99 -38.82 -19.23 31.81
N PHE A 100 -38.24 -20.37 31.44
CA PHE A 100 -38.40 -21.63 32.15
C PHE A 100 -37.77 -21.60 33.55
N GLN A 101 -36.59 -20.99 33.71
CA GLN A 101 -35.97 -20.83 35.04
C GLN A 101 -36.71 -19.86 35.97
N ALA A 102 -37.59 -19.01 35.43
CA ALA A 102 -38.38 -18.04 36.20
C ALA A 102 -39.79 -18.53 36.58
N SER A 103 -40.18 -19.72 36.12
CA SER A 103 -41.44 -20.42 36.47
C SER A 103 -41.22 -21.47 37.54
#